data_AF-A0AAD9CQM3-F1
#
_entry.id   AF-A0AAD9CQM3-F1
#
_cell.length_a   1.000
_cell.length_b   1.000
_cell.length_c   1.000
_cell.angle_alpha   90.00
_cell.angle_beta   90.00
_cell.angle_gamma   90.00
#
_symmetry.space_group_name_H-M   'P 1'
#
loop_
_entity.id
_entity.type
_entity.pdbx_description
1 polymer ?
#
loop_
_entity_poly.entity_id
_entity_poly.type
_entity_poly.pdbx_seq_one_letter_code
_entity_poly.pdbx_strand_id
1 'polypeptide(L)'
;MDIILRYWSEREGKVAVRYFTSEFLGHTQAEKLLESINRSLSPLDPKKLLQISMDGPTVNWKFLRIFQEDKSKEDPDAPKLINLEVVVCMLCMEVSRPERGKQTAEAFFGGISDRCHNGAILGKGAPKHPDRPAVMLYQERRAGKDQDTVQLTKLDPQEKQIHVPLKHLDIGFSTKQALQKASEKLQENPVKIVEFKKECVSLLAMTCKKIMERSPLMYPAVRHMRSLDPVMIVTETESTTAMFEKLLQVLLNAGWCPATECDKVLSQYKAFSLDVNTNHKAEFQEFVYSCRLDEFFGRYLSGKEEYAELWNIMQCLFTLSHGQAAVERGYSVNKDMLVENLQEKTLIAMRLVHDAMAGHTDGALPKDLKQHCRGARTRYEMYLEDQKKLREQTTKEKKRKELSQEIQKVKTKRQKVMTSTETMEKEAHEMAVMAEKKHDFTLLSKSNAYRKGVADKKEEVAALDKALKELQESVNKLKQ
;
A
#
# COMPACT_ATOMS: atom_id res chain seq x y z
N MET A 1 -3.17 4.59 -7.99
CA MET A 1 -2.11 3.93 -7.21
C MET A 1 -0.99 3.58 -8.16
N ASP A 2 0.18 4.19 -7.99
CA ASP A 2 1.36 3.82 -8.78
C ASP A 2 2.03 2.58 -8.17
N ILE A 3 2.47 1.67 -9.03
CA ILE A 3 3.27 0.50 -8.68
C ILE A 3 4.68 0.75 -9.21
N ILE A 4 5.63 0.81 -8.28
CA ILE A 4 7.04 1.07 -8.54
C ILE A 4 7.82 -0.17 -8.14
N LEU A 5 8.67 -0.66 -9.03
CA LEU A 5 9.54 -1.79 -8.75
C LEU A 5 10.92 -1.28 -8.36
N ARG A 6 11.43 -1.80 -7.26
CA ARG A 6 12.82 -1.65 -6.85
C ARG A 6 13.48 -3.02 -6.91
N TYR A 7 14.55 -3.12 -7.67
CA TYR A 7 15.20 -4.41 -7.96
C TYR A 7 16.70 -4.21 -8.19
N TRP A 8 17.45 -5.29 -8.02
CA TRP A 8 18.86 -5.33 -8.41
C TRP A 8 19.00 -5.46 -9.94
N SER A 9 19.66 -4.51 -10.58
CA SER A 9 19.90 -4.54 -12.04
C SER A 9 21.28 -5.12 -12.32
N GLU A 10 21.33 -6.35 -12.85
CA GLU A 10 22.60 -6.97 -13.27
C GLU A 10 23.32 -6.15 -14.35
N ARG A 11 22.56 -5.48 -15.22
CA ARG A 11 23.11 -4.63 -16.28
C ARG A 11 23.81 -3.40 -15.72
N GLU A 12 23.25 -2.78 -14.68
CA GLU A 12 23.80 -1.56 -14.09
C GLU A 12 24.70 -1.85 -12.88
N GLY A 13 24.72 -3.08 -12.37
CA GLY A 13 25.46 -3.48 -11.17
C GLY A 13 25.00 -2.78 -9.89
N LYS A 14 23.73 -2.34 -9.84
CA LYS A 14 23.18 -1.55 -8.74
C LYS A 14 21.66 -1.65 -8.63
N VAL A 15 21.10 -1.14 -7.54
CA VAL A 15 19.64 -1.13 -7.33
C VAL A 15 18.98 -0.05 -8.20
N ALA A 16 18.11 -0.50 -9.09
CA ALA A 16 17.28 0.34 -9.92
C ALA A 16 15.88 0.50 -9.30
N VAL A 17 15.28 1.66 -9.56
CA VAL A 17 13.87 1.94 -9.22
C VAL A 17 13.19 2.37 -10.50
N ARG A 18 12.15 1.66 -10.90
CA ARG A 18 11.43 1.90 -12.16
C ARG A 18 9.94 1.95 -11.94
N TYR A 19 9.27 2.82 -12.69
CA TYR A 19 7.82 2.81 -12.78
C TYR A 19 7.37 1.55 -13.53
N PHE A 20 6.41 0.81 -12.97
CA PHE A 20 5.92 -0.43 -13.58
C PHE A 20 4.52 -0.26 -14.17
N THR A 21 3.55 0.18 -13.38
CA THR A 21 2.19 0.46 -13.84
C THR A 21 1.44 1.35 -12.85
N SER A 22 0.21 1.73 -13.17
CA SER A 22 -0.72 2.37 -12.23
C SER A 22 -2.09 1.69 -12.29
N GLU A 23 -2.71 1.53 -11.13
CA GLU A 23 -4.09 1.07 -10.98
C GLU A 23 -4.94 2.26 -10.48
N PHE A 24 -5.99 2.62 -11.23
CA PHE A 24 -6.84 3.78 -10.94
C PHE A 24 -7.99 3.37 -10.02
N LEU A 25 -7.65 3.27 -8.75
CA LEU A 25 -8.57 2.88 -7.68
C LEU A 25 -9.25 4.12 -7.10
N GLY A 26 -10.60 4.10 -7.03
CA GLY A 26 -11.38 5.04 -6.21
C GLY A 26 -11.35 4.64 -4.73
N HIS A 27 -12.44 4.88 -4.00
CA HIS A 27 -12.58 4.36 -2.64
C HIS A 27 -12.55 2.82 -2.63
N THR A 28 -11.55 2.26 -1.95
CA THR A 28 -11.17 0.85 -2.07
C THR A 28 -10.97 0.20 -0.70
N GLN A 29 -11.35 -1.07 -0.59
CA GLN A 29 -11.12 -1.93 0.58
C GLN A 29 -9.91 -2.84 0.33
N ALA A 30 -9.36 -3.45 1.39
CA ALA A 30 -8.14 -4.25 1.30
C ALA A 30 -8.24 -5.40 0.29
N GLU A 31 -9.42 -6.02 0.17
CA GLU A 31 -9.69 -7.16 -0.72
C GLU A 31 -9.62 -6.77 -2.20
N LYS A 32 -10.16 -5.60 -2.54
CA LYS A 32 -10.08 -5.05 -3.90
C LYS A 32 -8.66 -4.58 -4.24
N LEU A 33 -7.93 -4.09 -3.24
CA LEU A 33 -6.52 -3.74 -3.38
C LEU A 33 -5.67 -4.98 -3.68
N LEU A 34 -5.94 -6.08 -2.96
CA LEU A 34 -5.31 -7.39 -3.20
C LEU A 34 -5.56 -7.88 -4.63
N GLU A 35 -6.81 -7.87 -5.09
CA GLU A 35 -7.14 -8.28 -6.45
C GLU A 35 -6.38 -7.47 -7.51
N SER A 36 -6.32 -6.15 -7.31
CA SER A 36 -5.65 -5.24 -8.25
C SER A 36 -4.13 -5.44 -8.25
N ILE A 37 -3.52 -5.65 -7.08
CA ILE A 37 -2.09 -5.93 -6.95
C ILE A 37 -1.75 -7.29 -7.56
N ASN A 38 -2.51 -8.35 -7.27
CA ASN A 38 -2.26 -9.67 -7.86
C ASN A 38 -2.39 -9.65 -9.38
N ARG A 39 -3.37 -8.91 -9.91
CA ARG A 39 -3.52 -8.72 -11.37
C ARG A 39 -2.32 -8.01 -11.96
N SER A 40 -1.91 -6.89 -11.36
CA SER A 40 -0.76 -6.10 -11.81
C SER A 40 0.56 -6.86 -11.72
N LEU A 41 0.79 -7.61 -10.63
CA LEU A 41 2.03 -8.34 -10.38
C LEU A 41 2.06 -9.74 -11.02
N SER A 42 0.98 -10.18 -11.68
CA SER A 42 0.92 -11.48 -12.37
C SER A 42 2.08 -11.79 -13.34
N PRO A 43 2.75 -10.81 -13.99
CA PRO A 43 3.93 -11.08 -14.81
C PRO A 43 5.22 -11.36 -14.00
N LEU A 44 5.21 -11.12 -12.69
CA LEU A 44 6.37 -11.24 -11.82
C LEU A 44 6.33 -12.54 -11.03
N ASP A 45 7.51 -13.06 -10.70
CA ASP A 45 7.65 -14.23 -9.84
C ASP A 45 7.37 -13.84 -8.37
N PRO A 46 6.29 -14.35 -7.75
CA PRO A 46 5.96 -14.01 -6.37
C PRO A 46 7.03 -14.50 -5.38
N LYS A 47 7.83 -15.53 -5.71
CA LYS A 47 8.91 -16.03 -4.84
C LYS A 47 10.06 -15.03 -4.71
N LYS A 48 10.25 -14.17 -5.70
CA LYS A 48 11.29 -13.12 -5.71
C LYS A 48 10.82 -11.80 -5.08
N LEU A 49 9.56 -11.72 -4.66
CA LEU A 49 9.04 -10.53 -4.01
C LEU A 49 9.51 -10.44 -2.56
N LEU A 50 10.50 -9.57 -2.32
CA LEU A 50 11.17 -9.40 -1.03
C LEU A 50 10.34 -8.62 0.01
N GLN A 51 9.75 -7.52 -0.43
CA GLN A 51 9.06 -6.57 0.41
C GLN A 51 7.99 -5.84 -0.41
N ILE A 52 6.86 -5.54 0.23
CA ILE A 52 5.92 -4.52 -0.24
C ILE A 52 6.00 -3.32 0.71
N SER A 53 6.25 -2.14 0.16
CA SER A 53 6.30 -0.89 0.90
C SER A 53 5.14 -0.01 0.46
N MET A 54 4.31 0.42 1.41
CA MET A 54 3.18 1.31 1.16
C MET A 54 3.07 2.32 2.28
N ASP A 55 2.79 3.57 1.94
CA ASP A 55 2.32 4.56 2.90
C ASP A 55 0.79 4.50 2.98
N GLY A 56 0.21 4.63 4.17
CA GLY A 56 -1.22 4.85 4.31
C GLY A 56 -1.94 4.12 5.44
N PRO A 57 -3.27 4.30 5.51
CA PRO A 57 -4.14 4.02 6.66
C PRO A 57 -4.26 2.52 7.01
N THR A 58 -5.02 2.19 8.05
CA THR A 58 -5.32 0.83 8.55
C THR A 58 -5.62 -0.20 7.44
N VAL A 59 -6.20 0.22 6.32
CA VAL A 59 -6.52 -0.63 5.15
C VAL A 59 -5.27 -1.28 4.55
N ASN A 60 -4.15 -0.57 4.50
CA ASN A 60 -2.89 -1.07 3.93
C ASN A 60 -2.27 -2.18 4.79
N TRP A 61 -2.42 -2.06 6.11
CA TRP A 61 -2.00 -3.10 7.06
C TRP A 61 -2.84 -4.37 6.93
N LYS A 62 -4.15 -4.21 6.74
CA LYS A 62 -5.04 -5.34 6.46
C LYS A 62 -4.64 -6.02 5.14
N PHE A 63 -4.37 -5.23 4.09
CA PHE A 63 -3.88 -5.74 2.81
C PHE A 63 -2.59 -6.58 2.95
N LEU A 64 -1.55 -6.06 3.62
CA LEU A 64 -0.29 -6.79 3.77
C LEU A 64 -0.49 -8.13 4.48
N ARG A 65 -1.39 -8.18 5.46
CA ARG A 65 -1.72 -9.40 6.20
C ARG A 65 -2.39 -10.43 5.29
N ILE A 66 -3.46 -10.04 4.59
CA ILE A 66 -4.17 -10.97 3.68
C ILE A 66 -3.29 -11.41 2.51
N PHE A 67 -2.43 -10.52 2.00
CA PHE A 67 -1.48 -10.84 0.93
C PHE A 67 -0.47 -11.91 1.38
N GLN A 68 0.09 -11.76 2.59
CA GLN A 68 1.01 -12.75 3.16
C GLN A 68 0.30 -14.08 3.46
N GLU A 69 -0.95 -14.04 3.94
CA GLU A 69 -1.76 -15.23 4.17
C GLU A 69 -2.06 -15.99 2.88
N ASP A 70 -2.47 -15.30 1.82
CA ASP A 70 -2.76 -15.94 0.53
C ASP A 70 -1.50 -16.52 -0.12
N LYS A 71 -0.37 -15.80 -0.07
CA LYS A 71 0.92 -16.33 -0.52
C LYS A 71 1.32 -17.60 0.23
N SER A 72 1.09 -17.64 1.54
CA SER A 72 1.41 -18.82 2.37
C SER A 72 0.45 -20.00 2.11
N LYS A 73 -0.78 -19.75 1.63
CA LYS A 73 -1.72 -20.80 1.21
C LYS A 73 -1.37 -21.37 -0.16
N GLU A 74 -0.92 -20.51 -1.08
CA GLU A 74 -0.52 -20.91 -2.43
C GLU A 74 0.79 -21.69 -2.42
N ASP A 75 1.78 -21.25 -1.63
CA ASP A 75 3.07 -21.90 -1.50
C ASP A 75 3.59 -21.77 -0.05
N PRO A 76 3.42 -22.82 0.79
CA PRO A 76 3.87 -22.82 2.18
C PRO A 76 5.39 -22.68 2.34
N ASP A 77 6.16 -23.09 1.32
CA ASP A 77 7.63 -23.05 1.33
C ASP A 77 8.17 -21.72 0.76
N ALA A 78 7.29 -20.83 0.28
CA ALA A 78 7.71 -19.53 -0.24
C ALA A 78 8.24 -18.60 0.87
N PRO A 79 9.30 -17.83 0.59
CA PRO A 79 9.81 -16.85 1.53
C PRO A 79 8.76 -15.81 1.94
N LYS A 80 8.73 -15.48 3.23
CA LYS A 80 7.88 -14.46 3.84
C LYS A 80 8.39 -13.06 3.54
N LEU A 81 7.52 -12.09 3.37
CA LEU A 81 7.93 -10.70 3.13
C LEU A 81 8.71 -10.14 4.34
N ILE A 82 9.78 -9.40 4.06
CA ILE A 82 10.51 -8.66 5.09
C ILE A 82 9.75 -7.38 5.40
N ASN A 83 9.21 -7.28 6.63
CA ASN A 83 8.52 -6.07 7.07
C ASN A 83 9.52 -5.08 7.67
N LEU A 84 9.56 -3.87 7.10
CA LEU A 84 10.36 -2.75 7.60
C LEU A 84 9.51 -1.57 8.09
N GLU A 85 8.17 -1.67 7.99
CA GLU A 85 7.20 -0.56 8.14
C GLU A 85 7.71 0.79 7.60
N VAL A 86 7.29 1.15 6.39
CA VAL A 86 7.58 2.50 5.91
C VAL A 86 6.59 3.49 6.51
N VAL A 87 6.93 3.95 7.71
CA VAL A 87 6.36 5.17 8.31
C VAL A 87 7.32 6.31 7.98
N VAL A 88 6.74 7.40 7.45
CA VAL A 88 7.26 8.76 7.31
C VAL A 88 8.75 8.91 7.64
N CYS A 89 9.51 9.36 6.65
CA CYS A 89 10.85 9.92 6.75
C CYS A 89 11.10 10.63 8.10
N MET A 90 11.48 9.87 9.13
CA MET A 90 12.08 10.36 10.38
C MET A 90 13.60 10.41 10.20
N LEU A 91 14.08 10.61 8.96
CA LEU A 91 15.44 11.11 8.67
C LEU A 91 15.52 12.59 9.06
N CYS A 92 15.33 12.88 10.35
CA CYS A 92 15.78 14.09 11.05
C CYS A 92 15.87 13.81 12.57
N MET A 93 16.07 12.56 13.00
CA MET A 93 16.69 12.28 14.30
C MET A 93 18.15 11.95 14.05
N GLU A 94 18.97 12.98 13.83
CA GLU A 94 20.39 12.87 14.18
C GLU A 94 20.43 12.68 15.70
N VAL A 95 20.80 11.49 16.15
CA VAL A 95 21.48 11.37 17.44
C VAL A 95 22.88 11.92 17.18
N SER A 96 23.03 13.24 17.24
CA SER A 96 24.33 13.87 17.14
C SER A 96 25.21 13.29 18.26
N ARG A 97 26.30 12.59 17.90
CA ARG A 97 27.37 12.30 18.85
C ARG A 97 27.82 13.65 19.43
N PRO A 98 27.88 13.84 20.76
CA PRO A 98 28.42 15.08 21.30
C PRO A 98 29.88 15.20 20.85
N GLU A 99 30.22 16.33 20.26
CA GLU A 99 31.61 16.70 20.05
C GLU A 99 32.37 16.56 21.38
N ARG A 100 33.57 15.98 21.32
CA ARG A 100 34.45 15.79 22.47
C ARG A 100 34.65 17.13 23.20
N GLY A 101 33.96 17.32 24.33
CA GLY A 101 34.17 18.49 25.19
C GLY A 101 32.97 18.97 26.02
N LYS A 102 31.72 18.56 25.74
CA LYS A 102 30.54 18.96 26.55
C LYS A 102 29.96 17.78 27.31
N GLN A 103 29.82 17.92 28.63
CA GLN A 103 29.41 16.84 29.54
C GLN A 103 27.88 16.62 29.65
N THR A 104 27.04 17.44 29.00
CA THR A 104 25.57 17.31 28.99
C THR A 104 25.07 16.77 27.64
N ALA A 105 24.20 15.77 27.67
CA ALA A 105 23.70 15.07 26.49
C ALA A 105 22.27 15.53 26.19
N GLU A 106 22.14 16.74 25.66
CA GLU A 106 20.85 17.35 25.35
C GLU A 106 20.17 16.59 24.18
N ALA A 107 19.05 15.92 24.47
CA ALA A 107 18.20 15.31 23.44
C ALA A 107 17.33 16.40 22.79
N PHE A 108 17.80 16.97 21.69
CA PHE A 108 17.04 17.93 20.90
C PHE A 108 16.08 17.21 19.93
N PHE A 109 14.87 17.75 19.77
CA PHE A 109 14.19 17.67 18.48
C PHE A 109 14.94 18.61 17.52
N GLY A 110 16.03 18.12 16.94
CA GLY A 110 16.89 18.87 16.03
C GLY A 110 16.15 19.41 14.82
N GLY A 111 16.65 20.52 14.27
CA GLY A 111 16.09 21.19 13.10
C GLY A 111 15.96 20.25 11.90
N ILE A 112 14.86 20.42 11.17
CA ILE A 112 14.69 19.82 9.84
C ILE A 112 15.84 20.36 8.97
N SER A 113 16.72 19.48 8.48
CA SER A 113 17.76 19.93 7.54
C SER A 113 17.09 20.55 6.31
N ASP A 114 17.65 21.64 5.79
CA ASP A 114 17.17 22.34 4.58
C ASP A 114 17.12 21.44 3.32
N ARG A 115 17.62 20.19 3.40
CA ARG A 115 17.54 19.18 2.34
C ARG A 115 16.21 18.44 2.26
N CYS A 116 15.29 18.62 3.22
CA CYS A 116 13.93 18.08 3.15
C CYS A 116 12.93 19.16 2.70
N HIS A 117 13.11 19.67 1.48
CA HIS A 117 12.35 20.83 1.00
C HIS A 117 10.88 20.56 0.62
N ASN A 118 10.28 19.41 0.96
CA ASN A 118 8.87 19.12 0.63
C ASN A 118 8.11 18.26 1.65
N GLY A 119 8.38 18.43 2.95
CA GLY A 119 7.59 17.81 4.02
C GLY A 119 6.28 18.55 4.32
N ALA A 120 5.18 18.11 3.71
CA ALA A 120 3.84 18.60 3.99
C ALA A 120 3.32 18.13 5.37
N ILE A 121 3.43 18.97 6.41
CA ILE A 121 2.53 18.97 7.61
C ILE A 121 2.07 20.40 7.98
N LEU A 122 2.49 21.44 7.26
CA LEU A 122 1.94 22.79 7.44
C LEU A 122 1.26 23.21 6.13
N GLY A 123 -0.06 23.40 6.19
CA GLY A 123 -0.85 23.88 5.07
C GLY A 123 -0.25 25.17 4.49
N LYS A 124 -0.37 25.33 3.16
CA LYS A 124 -0.01 26.56 2.46
C LYS A 124 -0.71 27.75 3.13
N GLY A 125 0.05 28.56 3.85
CA GLY A 125 -0.46 29.73 4.60
C GLY A 125 0.01 29.84 6.06
N ALA A 126 0.71 28.85 6.62
CA ALA A 126 1.27 29.00 7.97
C ALA A 126 2.44 30.02 7.98
N PRO A 127 2.42 31.06 8.83
CA PRO A 127 3.51 32.01 8.93
C PRO A 127 4.81 31.31 9.34
N LYS A 128 5.90 31.56 8.62
CA LYS A 128 7.26 31.16 9.00
C LYS A 128 7.65 31.94 10.26
N HIS A 129 7.34 31.42 11.45
CA HIS A 129 7.80 32.02 12.71
C HIS A 129 9.20 31.47 13.05
N PRO A 130 10.19 32.33 13.33
CA PRO A 130 11.57 31.93 13.63
C PRO A 130 11.75 31.24 15.00
N ASP A 131 10.75 31.29 15.87
CA ASP A 131 10.81 30.72 17.23
C ASP A 131 9.83 29.55 17.36
N ARG A 132 10.34 28.31 17.33
CA ARG A 132 9.55 27.10 17.63
C ARG A 132 9.77 26.69 19.09
N PRO A 133 8.73 26.40 19.89
CA PRO A 133 8.91 25.97 21.27
C PRO A 133 9.47 24.54 21.33
N ALA A 134 10.65 24.38 21.93
CA ALA A 134 11.19 23.09 22.32
C ALA A 134 10.56 22.65 23.65
N VAL A 135 10.10 21.40 23.75
CA VAL A 135 9.64 20.82 25.03
C VAL A 135 10.45 19.57 25.33
N MET A 136 11.26 19.64 26.39
CA MET A 136 12.06 18.50 26.88
C MET A 136 11.22 17.66 27.85
N LEU A 137 11.10 16.36 27.58
CA LEU A 137 10.25 15.43 28.33
C LEU A 137 10.99 14.46 29.26
N TYR A 138 12.28 14.24 29.02
CA TYR A 138 13.03 13.15 29.62
C TYR A 138 14.14 13.65 30.55
N GLN A 139 14.30 12.98 31.70
CA GLN A 139 15.49 13.15 32.52
C GLN A 139 16.63 12.29 31.94
N GLU A 140 17.79 12.91 31.64
CA GLU A 140 19.03 12.22 31.26
C GLU A 140 19.44 11.12 32.27
N ARG A 141 18.95 11.17 33.51
CA ARG A 141 19.40 10.29 34.62
C ARG A 141 19.09 8.79 34.45
N ARG A 142 18.18 8.38 33.56
CA ARG A 142 17.88 6.94 33.31
C ARG A 142 18.31 6.45 31.93
N ALA A 143 18.54 7.34 30.96
CA ALA A 143 19.11 6.99 29.68
C ALA A 143 20.64 7.12 29.79
N GLY A 144 21.30 6.04 30.20
CA GLY A 144 22.77 5.98 30.15
C GLY A 144 23.28 6.39 28.77
N LYS A 145 24.47 7.00 28.70
CA LYS A 145 25.10 7.49 27.47
C LYS A 145 25.27 6.43 26.36
N ASP A 146 25.01 5.16 26.65
CA ASP A 146 25.05 4.02 25.74
C ASP A 146 23.79 3.14 25.87
N GLN A 147 22.58 3.70 25.68
CA GLN A 147 21.40 2.84 25.55
C GLN A 147 21.37 2.18 24.16
N ASP A 148 21.47 0.85 24.14
CA ASP A 148 21.19 0.03 22.97
C ASP A 148 19.80 0.40 22.39
N THR A 149 19.69 0.52 21.06
CA THR A 149 18.44 0.77 20.34
C THR A 149 17.29 -0.17 20.77
N VAL A 150 17.61 -1.37 21.25
CA VAL A 150 16.64 -2.32 21.82
C VAL A 150 16.05 -1.82 23.15
N GLN A 151 16.80 -1.10 23.97
CA GLN A 151 16.31 -0.56 25.23
C GLN A 151 15.30 0.57 25.01
N LEU A 152 15.51 1.40 23.97
CA LEU A 152 14.55 2.43 23.58
C LEU A 152 13.18 1.84 23.22
N THR A 153 13.14 0.67 22.56
CA THR A 153 11.88 -0.01 22.22
C THR A 153 11.12 -0.56 23.44
N LYS A 154 11.75 -0.62 24.62
CA LYS A 154 11.16 -1.16 25.86
C LYS A 154 10.64 -0.07 26.81
N LEU A 155 10.87 1.20 26.50
CA LEU A 155 10.36 2.31 27.29
C LEU A 155 8.86 2.49 27.04
N ASP A 156 8.06 2.68 28.09
CA ASP A 156 6.69 3.14 27.97
C ASP A 156 6.62 4.64 28.30
N PRO A 157 6.42 5.54 27.30
CA PRO A 157 6.31 6.98 27.49
C PRO A 157 5.23 7.41 28.49
N GLN A 158 4.31 6.54 28.89
CA GLN A 158 3.25 6.85 29.86
C GLN A 158 3.66 6.62 31.32
N GLU A 159 4.81 5.99 31.57
CA GLU A 159 5.32 5.79 32.92
C GLU A 159 5.69 7.12 33.58
N LYS A 160 5.06 7.45 34.71
CA LYS A 160 5.33 8.72 35.41
C LYS A 160 6.78 8.87 35.90
N GLN A 161 7.51 7.76 36.00
CA GLN A 161 8.87 7.71 36.51
C GLN A 161 9.91 8.28 35.53
N ILE A 162 9.60 8.27 34.24
CA ILE A 162 10.47 8.78 33.18
C ILE A 162 10.16 10.25 32.83
N HIS A 163 9.01 10.76 33.29
CA HIS A 163 8.58 12.13 33.04
C HIS A 163 9.42 13.13 33.81
N VAL A 164 9.78 14.23 33.15
CA VAL A 164 10.34 15.40 33.83
C VAL A 164 9.32 15.94 34.85
N PRO A 165 9.75 16.27 36.09
CA PRO A 165 8.87 16.90 37.07
C PRO A 165 8.22 18.18 36.54
N LEU A 166 6.95 18.42 36.85
CA LEU A 166 6.17 19.57 36.33
C LEU A 166 6.81 20.95 36.60
N LYS A 167 7.69 21.05 37.61
CA LYS A 167 8.46 22.25 37.90
C LYS A 167 9.52 22.55 36.85
N HIS A 168 10.07 21.52 36.23
CA HIS A 168 11.11 21.58 35.21
C HIS A 168 10.57 21.39 33.79
N LEU A 169 9.25 21.23 33.63
CA LEU A 169 8.63 21.17 32.31
C LEU A 169 8.78 22.53 31.61
N ASP A 170 9.55 22.56 30.53
CA ASP A 170 9.64 23.75 29.69
C ASP A 170 8.45 23.82 28.73
N ILE A 171 7.74 24.93 28.77
CA ILE A 171 6.55 25.21 27.95
C ILE A 171 6.79 26.38 26.97
N GLY A 172 8.01 26.92 26.95
CA GLY A 172 8.40 28.05 26.11
C GLY A 172 7.98 29.42 26.65
N PHE A 173 8.65 30.49 26.19
CA PHE A 173 8.44 31.86 26.66
C PHE A 173 7.04 32.41 26.33
N SER A 174 6.55 32.19 25.11
CA SER A 174 5.23 32.67 24.68
C SER A 174 4.09 32.08 25.53
N THR A 175 4.15 30.77 25.82
CA THR A 175 3.17 30.10 26.68
C THR A 175 3.26 30.58 28.12
N LYS A 176 4.48 30.78 28.66
CA LYS A 176 4.68 31.37 30.01
C LYS A 176 4.03 32.74 30.11
N GLN A 177 4.23 33.61 29.11
CA GLN A 177 3.65 34.95 29.09
C GLN A 177 2.11 34.91 28.96
N ALA A 178 1.57 34.01 28.13
CA ALA A 178 0.13 33.84 27.98
C ALA A 178 -0.54 33.34 29.28
N LEU A 179 0.08 32.38 29.97
CA LEU A 179 -0.40 31.87 31.26
C LEU A 179 -0.35 32.94 32.35
N GLN A 180 0.71 33.77 32.38
CA GLN A 180 0.81 34.87 33.32
C GLN A 180 -0.33 35.90 33.12
N LYS A 181 -0.57 36.32 31.87
CA LYS A 181 -1.67 37.25 31.53
C LYS A 181 -3.06 36.66 31.84
N ALA A 182 -3.24 35.35 31.66
CA ALA A 182 -4.49 34.66 31.99
C ALA A 182 -4.71 34.59 33.51
N SER A 183 -3.66 34.28 34.27
CA SER A 183 -3.69 34.23 35.74
C SER A 183 -4.02 35.59 36.36
N GLU A 184 -3.47 36.68 35.80
CA GLU A 184 -3.74 38.06 36.23
C GLU A 184 -5.18 38.51 35.94
N LYS A 185 -5.78 38.07 34.82
CA LYS A 185 -7.13 38.49 34.39
C LYS A 185 -8.28 37.71 35.02
N LEU A 186 -8.08 36.43 35.36
CA LEU A 186 -9.17 35.52 35.75
C LEU A 186 -9.22 35.18 37.25
N GLN A 187 -8.34 35.77 38.09
CA GLN A 187 -8.13 35.33 39.49
C GLN A 187 -8.01 33.80 39.59
N GLU A 188 -7.35 33.20 38.59
CA GLU A 188 -7.45 31.77 38.37
C GLU A 188 -6.59 30.96 39.33
N ASN A 189 -7.19 29.89 39.86
CA ASN A 189 -6.62 29.01 40.86
C ASN A 189 -5.31 28.35 40.33
N PRO A 190 -4.18 28.38 41.08
CA PRO A 190 -2.93 27.72 40.70
C PRO A 190 -3.08 26.22 40.34
N VAL A 191 -4.17 25.59 40.75
CA VAL A 191 -4.57 24.23 40.36
C VAL A 191 -4.72 24.09 38.83
N LYS A 192 -5.32 25.06 38.12
CA LYS A 192 -5.54 24.96 36.66
C LYS A 192 -4.25 25.02 35.84
N ILE A 193 -3.25 25.78 36.29
CA ILE A 193 -1.93 25.83 35.64
C ILE A 193 -1.21 24.49 35.79
N VAL A 194 -1.35 23.84 36.95
CA VAL A 194 -0.81 22.50 37.19
C VAL A 194 -1.55 21.46 36.33
N GLU A 195 -2.87 21.58 36.17
CA GLU A 195 -3.68 20.74 35.27
C GLU A 195 -3.23 20.90 33.82
N PHE A 196 -3.10 22.13 33.32
CA PHE A 196 -2.58 22.40 31.97
C PHE A 196 -1.20 21.75 31.74
N LYS A 197 -0.26 21.90 32.70
CA LYS A 197 1.05 21.24 32.58
C LYS A 197 0.96 19.71 32.57
N LYS A 198 0.04 19.12 33.34
CA LYS A 198 -0.24 17.67 33.30
C LYS A 198 -0.80 17.24 31.95
N GLU A 199 -1.69 18.04 31.36
CA GLU A 199 -2.24 17.80 30.03
C GLU A 199 -1.14 17.86 28.96
N CYS A 200 -0.22 18.82 29.02
CA CYS A 200 0.93 18.88 28.12
C CYS A 200 1.80 17.61 28.21
N VAL A 201 2.13 17.16 29.43
CA VAL A 201 2.89 15.91 29.62
C VAL A 201 2.12 14.70 29.07
N SER A 202 0.81 14.63 29.32
CA SER A 202 -0.05 13.56 28.81
C SER A 202 -0.08 13.54 27.27
N LEU A 203 -0.29 14.70 26.65
CA LEU A 203 -0.28 14.86 25.19
C LEU A 203 1.03 14.33 24.61
N LEU A 204 2.16 14.80 25.14
CA LEU A 204 3.48 14.45 24.68
C LEU A 204 3.80 12.97 24.92
N ALA A 205 3.42 12.40 26.06
CA ALA A 205 3.53 10.97 26.33
C ALA A 205 2.74 10.15 25.31
N MET A 206 1.51 10.56 24.99
CA MET A 206 0.69 9.91 23.95
C MET A 206 1.31 10.04 22.56
N THR A 207 1.85 11.22 22.23
CA THR A 207 2.55 11.45 20.95
C THR A 207 3.80 10.57 20.85
N CYS A 208 4.66 10.54 21.87
CA CYS A 208 5.83 9.68 21.93
C CYS A 208 5.46 8.21 21.81
N LYS A 209 4.43 7.76 22.54
CA LYS A 209 3.91 6.39 22.42
C LYS A 209 3.50 6.09 20.98
N LYS A 210 2.80 7.03 20.32
CA LYS A 210 2.35 6.83 18.94
C LYS A 210 3.50 6.79 17.94
N ILE A 211 4.53 7.61 18.15
CA ILE A 211 5.76 7.61 17.34
C ILE A 211 6.51 6.29 17.54
N MET A 212 6.63 5.80 18.78
CA MET A 212 7.31 4.55 19.09
C MET A 212 6.58 3.33 18.51
N GLU A 213 5.24 3.28 18.61
CA GLU A 213 4.39 2.27 17.97
C GLU A 213 4.60 2.20 16.45
N ARG A 214 5.01 3.31 15.84
CA ARG A 214 5.20 3.46 14.39
C ARG A 214 6.68 3.63 14.01
N SER A 215 7.58 3.34 14.95
CA SER A 215 9.01 3.56 14.73
C SER A 215 9.61 2.41 13.93
N PRO A 216 10.44 2.69 12.91
CA PRO A 216 11.22 1.66 12.22
C PRO A 216 12.10 0.84 13.18
N LEU A 217 12.47 1.39 14.34
CA LEU A 217 13.25 0.70 15.36
C LEU A 217 12.54 -0.52 15.99
N MET A 218 11.22 -0.62 15.85
CA MET A 218 10.48 -1.81 16.29
C MET A 218 10.83 -3.06 15.45
N TYR A 219 11.36 -2.86 14.23
CA TYR A 219 11.68 -3.93 13.30
C TYR A 219 13.12 -4.43 13.49
N PRO A 220 13.34 -5.72 13.85
CA PRO A 220 14.67 -6.28 13.99
C PRO A 220 15.54 -6.11 12.74
N ALA A 221 14.97 -6.29 11.55
CA ALA A 221 15.69 -6.07 10.28
C ALA A 221 16.28 -4.65 10.18
N VAL A 222 15.46 -3.62 10.46
CA VAL A 222 15.91 -2.21 10.41
C VAL A 222 17.01 -1.94 11.44
N ARG A 223 16.86 -2.44 12.67
CA ARG A 223 17.89 -2.27 13.72
C ARG A 223 19.21 -2.89 13.32
N HIS A 224 19.17 -4.10 12.75
CA HIS A 224 20.37 -4.86 12.43
C HIS A 224 20.99 -4.50 11.07
N MET A 225 20.27 -3.79 10.19
CA MET A 225 20.82 -3.20 8.96
C MET A 225 21.95 -2.20 9.18
N ARG A 226 22.08 -1.65 10.40
CA ARG A 226 23.21 -0.82 10.81
C ARG A 226 24.55 -1.56 10.69
N SER A 227 24.54 -2.89 10.60
CA SER A 227 25.72 -3.70 10.27
C SER A 227 26.33 -3.41 8.89
N LEU A 228 25.60 -2.72 8.01
CA LEU A 228 26.08 -2.31 6.69
C LEU A 228 26.60 -0.85 6.67
N ASP A 229 26.74 -0.20 7.82
CA ASP A 229 27.34 1.12 7.92
C ASP A 229 28.87 1.01 7.72
N PRO A 230 29.45 1.62 6.67
CA PRO A 230 30.89 1.53 6.40
C PRO A 230 31.75 1.97 7.57
N VAL A 231 31.34 3.01 8.31
CA VAL A 231 32.11 3.53 9.44
C VAL A 231 32.10 2.53 10.58
N MET A 232 30.95 1.92 10.89
CA MET A 232 30.84 0.97 12.00
C MET A 232 31.56 -0.34 11.77
N ILE A 233 31.65 -0.83 10.53
CA ILE A 233 32.43 -2.02 10.18
C ILE A 233 33.88 -1.89 10.68
N VAL A 234 34.44 -0.69 10.61
CA VAL A 234 35.81 -0.38 11.06
C VAL A 234 35.86 0.02 12.54
N THR A 235 34.93 0.84 13.03
CA THR A 235 35.03 1.38 14.40
C THR A 235 34.53 0.41 15.48
N GLU A 236 33.58 -0.46 15.14
CA GLU A 236 32.86 -1.33 16.07
C GLU A 236 32.66 -2.75 15.48
N THR A 237 33.75 -3.37 14.99
CA THR A 237 33.70 -4.62 14.19
C THR A 237 32.97 -5.78 14.87
N GLU A 238 33.22 -6.05 16.15
CA GLU A 238 32.57 -7.15 16.88
C GLU A 238 31.05 -6.92 17.01
N SER A 239 30.66 -5.70 17.41
CA SER A 239 29.26 -5.28 17.53
C SER A 239 28.53 -5.38 16.19
N THR A 240 29.17 -4.87 15.13
CA THR A 240 28.64 -4.87 13.76
C THR A 240 28.47 -6.29 13.23
N THR A 241 29.41 -7.20 13.52
CA THR A 241 29.31 -8.63 13.18
C THR A 241 28.14 -9.29 13.91
N ALA A 242 27.97 -9.03 15.21
CA ALA A 242 26.85 -9.57 15.98
C ALA A 242 25.50 -9.02 15.49
N MET A 243 25.44 -7.77 15.02
CA MET A 243 24.25 -7.22 14.36
C MET A 243 23.98 -7.92 13.03
N PHE A 244 25.01 -8.17 12.21
CA PHE A 244 24.85 -8.87 10.94
C PHE A 244 24.35 -10.31 11.13
N GLU A 245 24.85 -11.03 12.12
CA GLU A 245 24.35 -12.36 12.49
C GLU A 245 22.85 -12.33 12.86
N LYS A 246 22.42 -11.35 13.64
CA LYS A 246 20.99 -11.16 13.95
C LYS A 246 20.17 -10.80 12.70
N LEU A 247 20.75 -10.08 11.74
CA LEU A 247 20.10 -9.80 10.45
C LEU A 247 19.92 -11.08 9.63
N LEU A 248 20.94 -11.95 9.58
CA LEU A 248 20.84 -13.27 8.95
C LEU A 248 19.77 -14.13 9.61
N GLN A 249 19.65 -14.10 10.94
CA GLN A 249 18.57 -14.80 11.64
C GLN A 249 17.18 -14.32 11.21
N VAL A 250 17.01 -13.02 10.92
CA VAL A 250 15.75 -12.49 10.38
C VAL A 250 15.48 -13.04 8.97
N LEU A 251 16.50 -13.08 8.10
CA LEU A 251 16.37 -13.64 6.75
C LEU A 251 16.08 -15.15 6.78
N LEU A 252 16.71 -15.89 7.68
CA LEU A 252 16.48 -17.31 7.92
C LEU A 252 15.03 -17.58 8.35
N ASN A 253 14.55 -16.84 9.35
CA ASN A 253 13.17 -16.98 9.84
C ASN A 253 12.12 -16.62 8.76
N ALA A 254 12.49 -15.78 7.80
CA ALA A 254 11.66 -15.41 6.67
C ALA A 254 11.84 -16.33 5.46
N GLY A 255 12.77 -17.29 5.47
CA GLY A 255 13.01 -18.24 4.38
C GLY A 255 13.83 -17.67 3.21
N TRP A 256 14.49 -16.52 3.37
CA TRP A 256 15.31 -15.91 2.31
C TRP A 256 16.74 -16.43 2.23
N CYS A 257 17.23 -17.02 3.32
CA CYS A 257 18.58 -17.58 3.40
C CYS A 257 18.51 -18.89 4.20
N PRO A 258 18.84 -20.05 3.59
CA PRO A 258 18.92 -21.32 4.30
C PRO A 258 20.02 -21.31 5.36
N ALA A 259 19.88 -22.11 6.41
CA ALA A 259 20.86 -22.18 7.50
C ALA A 259 22.29 -22.50 7.02
N THR A 260 22.42 -23.39 6.03
CA THR A 260 23.71 -23.75 5.43
C THR A 260 24.40 -22.57 4.72
N GLU A 261 23.61 -21.64 4.18
CA GLU A 261 24.14 -20.45 3.50
C GLU A 261 24.43 -19.34 4.51
N CYS A 262 23.64 -19.20 5.59
CA CYS A 262 23.88 -18.24 6.66
C CYS A 262 25.29 -18.35 7.26
N ASP A 263 25.77 -19.55 7.56
CA ASP A 263 27.11 -19.76 8.14
C ASP A 263 28.21 -19.32 7.17
N LYS A 264 28.02 -19.63 5.87
CA LYS A 264 28.96 -19.22 4.81
C LYS A 264 28.99 -17.70 4.67
N VAL A 265 27.82 -17.07 4.62
CA VAL A 265 27.68 -15.61 4.51
C VAL A 265 28.29 -14.91 5.72
N LEU A 266 28.08 -15.42 6.94
CA LEU A 266 28.67 -14.85 8.14
C LEU A 266 30.20 -15.00 8.16
N SER A 267 30.74 -16.12 7.69
CA SER A 267 32.18 -16.32 7.53
C SER A 267 32.78 -15.32 6.54
N GLN A 268 32.15 -15.15 5.37
CA GLN A 268 32.54 -14.16 4.38
C GLN A 268 32.47 -12.73 4.92
N TYR A 269 31.44 -12.40 5.69
CA TYR A 269 31.31 -11.08 6.31
C TYR A 269 32.44 -10.78 7.31
N LYS A 270 32.83 -11.77 8.13
CA LYS A 270 33.98 -11.65 9.04
C LYS A 270 35.30 -11.48 8.29
N ALA A 271 35.51 -12.27 7.24
CA ALA A 271 36.69 -12.16 6.37
C ALA A 271 36.76 -10.80 5.67
N PHE A 272 35.63 -10.31 5.15
CA PHE A 272 35.52 -8.98 4.55
C PHE A 272 35.79 -7.87 5.56
N SER A 273 35.24 -7.97 6.78
CA SER A 273 35.49 -6.97 7.84
C SER A 273 36.97 -6.91 8.22
N LEU A 274 37.67 -8.05 8.23
CA LEU A 274 39.11 -8.11 8.46
C LEU A 274 39.90 -7.48 7.30
N ASP A 275 39.53 -7.80 6.06
CA ASP A 275 40.14 -7.20 4.86
C ASP A 275 39.99 -5.68 4.84
N VAL A 276 38.79 -5.17 5.10
CA VAL A 276 38.51 -3.73 5.21
C VAL A 276 39.38 -3.07 6.27
N ASN A 277 39.50 -3.66 7.46
CA ASN A 277 40.34 -3.11 8.54
C ASN A 277 41.83 -3.12 8.20
N THR A 278 42.28 -4.01 7.32
CA THR A 278 43.68 -4.18 6.95
C THR A 278 44.07 -3.30 5.76
N ASN A 279 43.24 -3.30 4.71
CA ASN A 279 43.59 -2.76 3.40
C ASN A 279 42.81 -1.49 3.02
N HIS A 280 41.61 -1.28 3.58
CA HIS A 280 40.68 -0.23 3.13
C HIS A 280 40.14 0.66 4.27
N LYS A 281 40.85 0.67 5.41
CA LYS A 281 40.38 1.28 6.65
C LYS A 281 40.02 2.76 6.52
N ALA A 282 40.87 3.54 5.84
CA ALA A 282 40.68 4.98 5.69
C ALA A 282 39.40 5.30 4.90
N GLU A 283 39.17 4.61 3.78
CA GLU A 283 38.00 4.83 2.91
C GLU A 283 36.67 4.55 3.63
N PHE A 284 36.64 3.55 4.51
CA PHE A 284 35.46 3.19 5.30
C PHE A 284 35.26 4.13 6.50
N GLN A 285 36.34 4.51 7.19
CA GLN A 285 36.26 5.38 8.36
C GLN A 285 35.90 6.83 7.99
N GLU A 286 36.36 7.30 6.84
CA GLU A 286 36.06 8.64 6.30
C GLU A 286 34.85 8.65 5.37
N PHE A 287 34.10 7.53 5.31
CA PHE A 287 32.95 7.43 4.43
C PHE A 287 31.92 8.51 4.77
N VAL A 288 31.69 9.39 3.80
CA VAL A 288 30.57 10.32 3.77
C VAL A 288 29.61 9.83 2.70
N TYR A 289 28.30 9.97 2.94
CA TYR A 289 27.20 9.63 2.02
C TYR A 289 27.19 10.49 0.74
N SER A 290 28.28 10.42 -0.03
CA SER A 290 28.54 11.06 -1.31
C SER A 290 28.16 10.15 -2.48
N CYS A 291 28.09 8.84 -2.22
CA CYS A 291 27.58 7.83 -3.15
C CYS A 291 26.64 6.87 -2.42
N ARG A 292 25.91 6.07 -3.20
CA ARG A 292 25.00 5.06 -2.65
C ARG A 292 25.77 3.86 -2.11
N LEU A 293 25.22 3.20 -1.09
CA LEU A 293 25.88 2.04 -0.47
C LEU A 293 26.07 0.87 -1.43
N ASP A 294 25.10 0.59 -2.30
CA ASP A 294 25.22 -0.48 -3.31
C ASP A 294 26.38 -0.22 -4.28
N GLU A 295 26.55 1.02 -4.73
CA GLU A 295 27.68 1.42 -5.57
C GLU A 295 29.02 1.40 -4.81
N PHE A 296 29.02 1.78 -3.53
CA PHE A 296 30.22 1.77 -2.69
C PHE A 296 30.71 0.35 -2.42
N PHE A 297 29.86 -0.50 -1.83
CA PHE A 297 30.19 -1.89 -1.53
C PHE A 297 30.46 -2.73 -2.79
N GLY A 298 29.82 -2.39 -3.92
CA GLY A 298 30.08 -3.03 -5.20
C GLY A 298 31.54 -2.96 -5.64
N ARG A 299 32.29 -1.91 -5.26
CA ARG A 299 33.73 -1.79 -5.57
C ARG A 299 34.59 -2.87 -4.91
N TYR A 300 34.12 -3.39 -3.78
CA TYR A 300 34.88 -4.30 -2.94
C TYR A 300 34.41 -5.75 -3.04
N LEU A 301 33.13 -5.97 -3.33
CA LEU A 301 32.49 -7.28 -3.29
C LEU A 301 32.07 -7.80 -4.67
N SER A 302 31.80 -6.92 -5.63
CA SER A 302 31.32 -7.35 -6.95
C SER A 302 32.41 -8.09 -7.73
N GLY A 303 32.08 -9.25 -8.27
CA GLY A 303 32.98 -10.06 -9.10
C GLY A 303 34.05 -10.85 -8.33
N LYS A 304 34.04 -10.81 -6.99
CA LYS A 304 34.94 -11.60 -6.14
C LYS A 304 34.27 -12.90 -5.68
N GLU A 305 34.79 -14.04 -6.11
CA GLU A 305 34.22 -15.35 -5.78
C GLU A 305 34.27 -15.65 -4.29
N GLU A 306 35.28 -15.14 -3.58
CA GLU A 306 35.44 -15.31 -2.13
C GLU A 306 34.31 -14.66 -1.30
N TYR A 307 33.56 -13.72 -1.89
CA TYR A 307 32.47 -12.99 -1.24
C TYR A 307 31.12 -13.14 -1.96
N ALA A 308 30.97 -14.13 -2.85
CA ALA A 308 29.81 -14.24 -3.72
C ALA A 308 28.47 -14.33 -2.95
N GLU A 309 28.39 -15.19 -1.94
CA GLU A 309 27.16 -15.37 -1.15
C GLU A 309 26.85 -14.15 -0.29
N LEU A 310 27.86 -13.54 0.32
CA LEU A 310 27.71 -12.28 1.04
C LEU A 310 27.17 -11.18 0.11
N TRP A 311 27.73 -11.06 -1.08
CA TRP A 311 27.31 -10.06 -2.04
C TRP A 311 25.85 -10.27 -2.47
N ASN A 312 25.43 -11.51 -2.74
CA ASN A 312 24.04 -11.83 -3.06
C ASN A 312 23.06 -11.39 -1.94
N ILE A 313 23.41 -11.66 -0.67
CA ILE A 313 22.61 -11.21 0.47
C ILE A 313 22.61 -9.68 0.58
N MET A 314 23.74 -9.01 0.35
CA MET A 314 23.82 -7.55 0.38
C MET A 314 23.00 -6.91 -0.76
N GLN A 315 23.00 -7.46 -1.96
CA GLN A 315 22.14 -7.02 -3.07
C GLN A 315 20.65 -7.10 -2.70
N CYS A 316 20.25 -8.20 -2.07
CA CYS A 316 18.91 -8.38 -1.52
C CYS A 316 18.58 -7.29 -0.49
N LEU A 317 19.47 -7.07 0.49
CA LEU A 317 19.29 -6.06 1.53
C LEU A 317 19.24 -4.63 0.97
N PHE A 318 20.07 -4.29 -0.01
CA PHE A 318 20.06 -2.98 -0.67
C PHE A 318 18.81 -2.76 -1.51
N THR A 319 18.10 -3.80 -1.90
CA THR A 319 16.85 -3.70 -2.66
C THR A 319 15.66 -3.29 -1.78
N LEU A 320 15.75 -3.53 -0.46
CA LEU A 320 14.71 -3.17 0.50
C LEU A 320 14.42 -1.66 0.51
N SER A 321 13.12 -1.31 0.61
CA SER A 321 12.62 0.06 0.57
C SER A 321 13.09 0.88 1.77
N HIS A 322 13.67 2.07 1.52
CA HIS A 322 14.16 2.99 2.56
C HIS A 322 13.35 4.29 2.66
N GLY A 323 12.13 4.32 2.09
CA GLY A 323 11.25 5.48 2.22
C GLY A 323 10.36 5.73 1.00
N GLN A 324 9.64 6.86 1.04
CA GLN A 324 8.62 7.21 0.05
C GLN A 324 9.10 8.16 -1.04
N ALA A 325 10.39 8.53 -1.07
CA ALA A 325 10.90 9.53 -1.99
C ALA A 325 10.63 9.19 -3.47
N ALA A 326 10.68 7.91 -3.86
CA ALA A 326 10.36 7.49 -5.22
C ALA A 326 8.86 7.64 -5.55
N VAL A 327 8.00 7.31 -4.58
CA VAL A 327 6.53 7.45 -4.70
C VAL A 327 6.14 8.93 -4.77
N GLU A 328 6.71 9.76 -3.90
CA GLU A 328 6.45 11.21 -3.88
C GLU A 328 6.90 11.92 -5.15
N ARG A 329 8.09 11.57 -5.67
CA ARG A 329 8.52 12.04 -7.00
C ARG A 329 7.54 11.60 -8.09
N GLY A 330 7.01 10.38 -7.99
CA GLY A 330 5.99 9.87 -8.91
C GLY A 330 4.73 10.75 -8.98
N TYR A 331 4.28 11.31 -7.85
CA TYR A 331 3.15 12.25 -7.85
C TYR A 331 3.45 13.55 -8.59
N SER A 332 4.66 14.10 -8.44
CA SER A 332 5.06 15.31 -9.18
C SER A 332 5.08 15.04 -10.69
N VAL A 333 5.69 13.93 -11.11
CA VAL A 333 5.74 13.57 -12.53
C VAL A 333 4.33 13.32 -13.09
N ASN A 334 3.47 12.64 -12.33
CA ASN A 334 2.07 12.46 -12.73
C ASN A 334 1.36 13.80 -12.89
N LYS A 335 1.55 14.74 -11.95
CA LYS A 335 0.96 16.08 -12.03
C LYS A 335 1.35 16.81 -13.31
N ASP A 336 2.61 16.72 -13.73
CA ASP A 336 3.11 17.39 -14.93
C ASP A 336 2.60 16.76 -16.24
N MET A 337 2.20 15.48 -16.20
CA MET A 337 1.68 14.75 -17.36
C MET A 337 0.17 14.77 -17.51
N LEU A 338 -0.57 15.18 -16.47
CA LEU A 338 -2.03 15.14 -16.49
C LEU A 338 -2.59 16.22 -17.43
N VAL A 339 -3.30 15.76 -18.45
CA VAL A 339 -4.05 16.59 -19.41
C VAL A 339 -5.51 16.17 -19.38
N GLU A 340 -6.41 17.11 -19.66
CA GLU A 340 -7.86 16.84 -19.73
C GLU A 340 -8.18 15.75 -20.77
N ASN A 341 -9.20 14.93 -20.48
CA ASN A 341 -9.69 13.84 -21.34
C ASN A 341 -8.66 12.73 -21.63
N LEU A 342 -7.61 12.60 -20.82
CA LEU A 342 -6.64 11.52 -20.93
C LEU A 342 -7.22 10.20 -20.41
N GLN A 343 -7.08 9.12 -21.18
CA GLN A 343 -7.41 7.77 -20.71
C GLN A 343 -6.30 7.21 -19.81
N GLU A 344 -6.68 6.38 -18.85
CA GLU A 344 -5.77 5.70 -17.90
C GLU A 344 -4.61 4.99 -18.61
N LYS A 345 -4.92 4.23 -19.68
CA LYS A 345 -3.91 3.53 -20.49
C LYS A 345 -2.90 4.48 -21.12
N THR A 346 -3.34 5.67 -21.53
CA THR A 346 -2.46 6.68 -22.12
C THR A 346 -1.52 7.26 -21.06
N LEU A 347 -2.02 7.54 -19.84
CA LEU A 347 -1.18 8.03 -18.75
C LEU A 347 -0.09 7.01 -18.36
N ILE A 348 -0.46 5.73 -18.23
CA ILE A 348 0.50 4.64 -17.94
C ILE A 348 1.57 4.57 -19.04
N ALA A 349 1.15 4.60 -20.32
CA ALA A 349 2.08 4.55 -21.44
C ALA A 349 3.04 5.76 -21.46
N MET A 350 2.53 6.97 -21.20
CA MET A 350 3.37 8.17 -21.09
C MET A 350 4.37 8.07 -19.94
N ARG A 351 3.95 7.56 -18.78
CA ARG A 351 4.83 7.34 -17.62
C ARG A 351 5.92 6.32 -17.91
N LEU A 352 5.60 5.21 -18.58
CA LEU A 352 6.58 4.22 -19.02
C LEU A 352 7.63 4.83 -19.97
N VAL A 353 7.19 5.62 -20.96
CA VAL A 353 8.12 6.28 -21.89
C VAL A 353 9.00 7.29 -21.14
N HIS A 354 8.43 8.10 -20.25
CA HIS A 354 9.19 9.06 -19.46
C HIS A 354 10.22 8.38 -18.55
N ASP A 355 9.84 7.31 -17.84
CA ASP A 355 10.75 6.57 -16.97
C ASP A 355 11.88 5.89 -17.76
N ALA A 356 11.57 5.36 -18.95
CA ALA A 356 12.57 4.79 -19.85
C ALA A 356 13.52 5.85 -20.43
N MET A 357 13.02 7.07 -20.68
CA MET A 357 13.82 8.19 -21.17
C MET A 357 14.62 8.88 -20.05
N ALA A 358 14.28 8.68 -18.78
CA ALA A 358 15.00 9.27 -17.66
C ALA A 358 16.47 8.82 -17.66
N GLY A 359 17.39 9.78 -17.83
CA GLY A 359 18.83 9.54 -17.94
C GLY A 359 19.39 9.49 -19.36
N HIS A 360 18.56 9.60 -20.39
CA HIS A 360 19.03 9.85 -21.76
C HIS A 360 19.27 11.35 -21.96
N THR A 361 20.38 11.71 -22.61
CA THR A 361 20.67 13.08 -23.02
C THR A 361 19.75 13.51 -24.17
N ASP A 362 19.35 14.78 -24.21
CA ASP A 362 18.36 15.37 -25.14
C ASP A 362 18.61 15.16 -26.65
N GLY A 363 19.75 14.59 -27.08
CA GLY A 363 20.13 14.46 -28.49
C GLY A 363 19.87 13.09 -29.15
N ALA A 364 19.73 11.99 -28.40
CA ALA A 364 19.75 10.65 -28.98
C ALA A 364 18.60 9.76 -28.51
N LEU A 365 17.49 9.76 -29.26
CA LEU A 365 16.40 8.81 -29.06
C LEU A 365 16.89 7.37 -29.26
N PRO A 366 16.59 6.43 -28.33
CA PRO A 366 16.92 5.02 -28.47
C PRO A 366 16.42 4.42 -29.79
N LYS A 367 17.23 3.53 -30.40
CA LYS A 367 16.87 2.86 -31.66
C LYS A 367 15.55 2.09 -31.53
N ASP A 368 15.37 1.40 -30.40
CA ASP A 368 14.16 0.62 -30.12
C ASP A 368 12.93 1.53 -30.03
N LEU A 369 13.05 2.69 -29.41
CA LEU A 369 11.96 3.67 -29.34
C LEU A 369 11.58 4.18 -30.73
N LYS A 370 12.57 4.49 -31.59
CA LYS A 370 12.33 4.88 -33.00
C LYS A 370 11.58 3.78 -33.76
N GLN A 371 11.95 2.52 -33.56
CA GLN A 371 11.27 1.37 -34.17
C GLN A 371 9.82 1.24 -33.67
N HIS A 372 9.59 1.41 -32.37
CA HIS A 372 8.24 1.40 -31.80
C HIS A 372 7.40 2.56 -32.36
N CYS A 373 7.93 3.77 -32.48
CA CYS A 373 7.23 4.91 -33.06
C CYS A 373 6.77 4.65 -34.51
N ARG A 374 7.59 3.98 -35.34
CA ARG A 374 7.23 3.65 -36.73
C ARG A 374 5.97 2.79 -36.85
N GLY A 375 5.78 1.83 -35.93
CA GLY A 375 4.59 0.96 -35.90
C GLY A 375 3.42 1.48 -35.05
N ALA A 376 3.54 2.67 -34.46
CA ALA A 376 2.55 3.16 -33.50
C ALA A 376 1.16 3.38 -34.13
N ARG A 377 1.13 3.89 -35.37
CA ARG A 377 -0.13 4.16 -36.07
C ARG A 377 -0.93 2.88 -36.35
N THR A 378 -0.27 1.84 -36.87
CA THR A 378 -0.90 0.55 -37.14
C THR A 378 -1.46 -0.09 -35.87
N ARG A 379 -0.70 -0.07 -34.76
CA ARG A 379 -1.18 -0.58 -33.47
C ARG A 379 -2.38 0.20 -32.94
N TYR A 380 -2.39 1.52 -33.14
CA TYR A 380 -3.53 2.35 -32.76
C TYR A 380 -4.77 2.03 -33.59
N GLU A 381 -4.63 1.80 -34.89
CA GLU A 381 -5.75 1.40 -35.76
C GLU A 381 -6.32 0.03 -35.36
N MET A 382 -5.45 -0.95 -35.08
CA MET A 382 -5.88 -2.24 -34.52
C MET A 382 -6.64 -2.06 -33.21
N TYR A 383 -6.13 -1.23 -32.29
CA TYR A 383 -6.81 -0.93 -31.03
C TYR A 383 -8.20 -0.30 -31.24
N LEU A 384 -8.35 0.62 -32.20
CA LEU A 384 -9.65 1.22 -32.52
C LEU A 384 -10.64 0.18 -33.06
N GLU A 385 -10.17 -0.75 -33.89
CA GLU A 385 -10.99 -1.85 -34.40
C GLU A 385 -11.43 -2.79 -33.29
N ASP A 386 -10.53 -3.15 -32.38
CA ASP A 386 -10.83 -3.98 -31.21
C ASP A 386 -11.83 -3.27 -30.27
N GLN A 387 -11.67 -1.96 -30.05
CA GLN A 387 -12.64 -1.17 -29.27
C GLN A 387 -14.02 -1.15 -29.92
N LYS A 388 -14.08 -1.07 -31.25
CA LYS A 388 -15.35 -1.13 -31.98
C LYS A 388 -16.01 -2.49 -31.80
N LYS A 389 -15.27 -3.59 -32.00
CA LYS A 389 -15.76 -4.96 -31.79
C LYS A 389 -16.25 -5.17 -30.37
N LEU A 390 -15.51 -4.68 -29.37
CA LEU A 390 -15.89 -4.79 -27.96
C LEU A 390 -17.18 -4.01 -27.66
N ARG A 391 -17.36 -2.79 -28.20
CA ARG A 391 -18.59 -2.00 -28.03
C ARG A 391 -19.80 -2.69 -28.66
N GLU A 392 -19.63 -3.27 -29.84
CA GLU A 392 -20.67 -4.02 -30.53
C GLU A 392 -21.08 -5.26 -29.73
N GLN A 393 -20.11 -6.05 -29.25
CA GLN A 393 -20.35 -7.20 -28.38
C GLN A 393 -21.05 -6.79 -27.08
N THR A 394 -20.57 -5.76 -26.39
CA THR A 394 -21.18 -5.26 -25.14
C THR A 394 -22.63 -4.81 -25.36
N THR A 395 -22.91 -4.16 -26.49
CA THR A 395 -24.26 -3.73 -26.87
C THR A 395 -25.17 -4.93 -27.16
N LYS A 396 -24.67 -5.93 -27.89
CA LYS A 396 -25.39 -7.19 -28.14
C LYS A 396 -25.68 -7.92 -26.83
N GLU A 397 -24.72 -8.02 -25.92
CA GLU A 397 -24.87 -8.64 -24.61
C GLU A 397 -25.88 -7.92 -23.72
N LYS A 398 -25.86 -6.58 -23.69
CA LYS A 398 -26.84 -5.78 -22.96
C LYS A 398 -28.25 -6.01 -23.46
N LYS A 399 -28.47 -5.93 -24.79
CA LYS A 399 -29.76 -6.23 -25.42
C LYS A 399 -30.22 -7.66 -25.11
N ARG A 400 -29.31 -8.63 -25.10
CA ARG A 400 -29.61 -10.02 -24.74
C ARG A 400 -30.03 -10.15 -23.27
N LYS A 401 -29.38 -9.45 -22.35
CA LYS A 401 -29.77 -9.44 -20.93
C LYS A 401 -31.17 -8.83 -20.74
N GLU A 402 -31.46 -7.72 -21.41
CA GLU A 402 -32.78 -7.06 -21.39
C GLU A 402 -33.88 -7.99 -21.91
N LEU A 403 -33.69 -8.60 -23.09
CA LEU A 403 -34.62 -9.57 -23.66
C LEU A 403 -34.82 -10.80 -22.77
N SER A 404 -33.76 -11.34 -22.17
CA SER A 404 -33.88 -12.46 -21.22
C SER A 404 -34.71 -12.10 -19.99
N GLN A 405 -34.58 -10.89 -19.45
CA GLN A 405 -35.41 -10.42 -18.34
C GLN A 405 -36.88 -10.28 -18.76
N GLU A 406 -37.13 -9.79 -19.97
CA GLU A 406 -38.48 -9.65 -20.51
C GLU A 406 -39.15 -11.01 -20.76
N ILE A 407 -38.43 -11.97 -21.34
CA ILE A 407 -38.89 -13.37 -21.47
C ILE A 407 -39.27 -13.93 -20.10
N GLN A 408 -38.47 -13.69 -19.06
CA GLN A 408 -38.77 -14.19 -17.72
C GLN A 408 -40.04 -13.57 -17.13
N LYS A 409 -40.27 -12.26 -17.36
CA LYS A 409 -41.51 -11.58 -16.96
C LYS A 409 -42.73 -12.17 -17.66
N VAL A 410 -42.67 -12.34 -18.98
CA VAL A 410 -43.77 -12.90 -19.78
C VAL A 410 -44.03 -14.36 -19.40
N LYS A 411 -42.99 -15.19 -19.20
CA LYS A 411 -43.14 -16.56 -18.69
C LYS A 411 -43.86 -16.61 -17.35
N THR A 412 -43.47 -15.74 -16.42
CA THR A 412 -44.10 -15.67 -15.09
C THR A 412 -45.57 -15.24 -15.18
N LYS A 413 -45.88 -14.25 -16.05
CA LYS A 413 -47.27 -13.84 -16.31
C LYS A 413 -48.08 -14.98 -16.94
N ARG A 414 -47.54 -15.65 -17.95
CA ARG A 414 -48.18 -16.80 -18.60
C ARG A 414 -48.52 -17.89 -17.59
N GLN A 415 -47.57 -18.24 -16.72
CA GLN A 415 -47.79 -19.26 -15.70
C GLN A 415 -48.93 -18.89 -14.76
N LYS A 416 -49.02 -17.63 -14.30
CA LYS A 416 -50.09 -17.14 -13.43
C LYS A 416 -51.47 -17.20 -14.09
N VAL A 417 -51.56 -16.76 -15.35
CA VAL A 417 -52.83 -16.78 -16.10
C VAL A 417 -53.26 -18.23 -16.36
N MET A 418 -52.32 -19.11 -16.71
CA MET A 418 -52.58 -20.54 -16.92
C MET A 418 -53.10 -21.22 -15.65
N THR A 419 -52.43 -21.03 -14.50
CA THR A 419 -52.91 -21.58 -13.22
C THR A 419 -54.30 -21.04 -12.83
N SER A 420 -54.56 -19.76 -13.11
CA SER A 420 -55.88 -19.17 -12.84
C SER A 420 -56.97 -19.69 -13.78
N THR A 421 -56.60 -20.07 -15.01
CA THR A 421 -57.51 -20.68 -15.98
C THR A 421 -57.90 -22.09 -15.52
N GLU A 422 -56.92 -22.89 -15.08
CA GLU A 422 -57.15 -24.23 -14.53
C GLU A 422 -58.04 -24.22 -13.29
N THR A 423 -57.87 -23.26 -12.38
CA THR A 423 -58.75 -23.14 -11.20
C THR A 423 -60.17 -22.75 -11.59
N MET A 424 -60.33 -21.77 -12.49
CA MET A 424 -61.65 -21.35 -12.97
C MET A 424 -62.38 -22.46 -13.74
N GLU A 425 -61.66 -23.31 -14.48
CA GLU A 425 -62.24 -24.47 -15.15
C GLU A 425 -62.77 -25.50 -14.16
N LYS A 426 -62.02 -25.80 -13.10
CA LYS A 426 -62.44 -26.70 -12.02
C LYS A 426 -63.68 -26.16 -11.31
N GLU A 427 -63.64 -24.89 -10.90
CA GLU A 427 -64.76 -24.22 -10.23
C GLU A 427 -66.01 -24.17 -11.12
N ALA A 428 -65.85 -23.87 -12.42
CA ALA A 428 -66.95 -23.88 -13.37
C ALA A 428 -67.57 -25.28 -13.52
N HIS A 429 -66.74 -26.32 -13.54
CA HIS A 429 -67.20 -27.72 -13.61
C HIS A 429 -67.95 -28.12 -12.34
N GLU A 430 -67.40 -27.84 -11.16
CA GLU A 430 -68.02 -28.11 -9.87
C GLU A 430 -69.37 -27.38 -9.71
N MET A 431 -69.44 -26.11 -10.12
CA MET A 431 -70.68 -25.33 -10.13
C MET A 431 -71.74 -25.92 -11.07
N ALA A 432 -71.35 -26.43 -12.24
CA ALA A 432 -72.28 -27.09 -13.16
C ALA A 432 -72.84 -28.38 -12.55
N VAL A 433 -71.99 -29.22 -11.97
CA VAL A 433 -72.40 -30.46 -11.29
C VAL A 433 -73.32 -30.18 -10.10
N MET A 434 -73.04 -29.12 -9.32
CA MET A 434 -73.89 -28.71 -8.20
C MET A 434 -75.23 -28.12 -8.65
N ALA A 435 -75.26 -27.37 -9.75
CA ALA A 435 -76.49 -26.84 -10.34
C ALA A 435 -77.44 -27.96 -10.77
N GLU A 436 -76.91 -29.02 -11.38
CA GLU A 436 -77.69 -30.21 -11.77
C GLU A 436 -78.28 -30.94 -10.55
N LYS A 437 -77.49 -31.12 -9.48
CA LYS A 437 -77.94 -31.81 -8.25
C LYS A 437 -78.99 -31.03 -7.46
N LYS A 438 -78.91 -29.70 -7.45
CA LYS A 438 -79.76 -28.82 -6.63
C LYS A 438 -80.89 -28.14 -7.44
N HIS A 439 -80.96 -28.35 -8.75
CA HIS A 439 -81.85 -27.65 -9.69
C HIS A 439 -81.78 -26.12 -9.57
N ASP A 440 -80.60 -25.57 -9.27
CA ASP A 440 -80.40 -24.14 -9.06
C ASP A 440 -79.84 -23.47 -10.32
N PHE A 441 -80.73 -22.77 -11.04
CA PHE A 441 -80.39 -22.05 -12.27
C PHE A 441 -79.37 -20.92 -12.05
N THR A 442 -79.26 -20.38 -10.83
CA THR A 442 -78.30 -19.32 -10.52
C THR A 442 -76.85 -19.83 -10.53
N LEU A 443 -76.62 -21.08 -10.09
CA LEU A 443 -75.32 -21.74 -10.15
C LEU A 443 -74.91 -22.06 -11.59
N LEU A 444 -75.88 -22.42 -12.44
CA LEU A 444 -75.65 -22.64 -13.86
C LEU A 444 -75.24 -21.34 -14.58
N SER A 445 -75.90 -20.22 -14.26
CA SER A 445 -75.53 -18.90 -14.79
C SER A 445 -74.12 -18.47 -14.36
N LYS A 446 -73.75 -18.72 -13.09
CA LYS A 446 -72.39 -18.49 -12.58
C LYS A 446 -71.35 -19.38 -13.28
N SER A 447 -71.64 -20.67 -13.46
CA SER A 447 -70.77 -21.59 -14.21
C SER A 447 -70.51 -21.10 -15.64
N ASN A 448 -71.56 -20.65 -16.34
CA ASN A 448 -71.43 -20.10 -17.69
C ASN A 448 -70.60 -18.80 -17.73
N ALA A 449 -70.73 -17.93 -16.73
CA ALA A 449 -69.89 -16.74 -16.59
C ALA A 449 -68.41 -17.10 -16.40
N TYR A 450 -68.10 -18.13 -15.59
CA TYR A 450 -66.73 -18.62 -15.42
C TYR A 450 -66.18 -19.26 -16.69
N ARG A 451 -66.98 -20.04 -17.43
CA ARG A 451 -66.59 -20.61 -18.74
C ARG A 451 -66.26 -19.54 -19.77
N LYS A 452 -67.03 -18.44 -19.79
CA LYS A 452 -66.71 -17.28 -20.63
C LYS A 452 -65.38 -16.65 -20.22
N GLY A 453 -65.16 -16.40 -18.94
CA GLY A 453 -63.88 -15.87 -18.43
C GLY A 453 -62.68 -16.79 -18.67
N VAL A 454 -62.89 -18.12 -18.70
CA VAL A 454 -61.87 -19.10 -19.10
C VAL A 454 -61.51 -18.95 -20.59
N ALA A 455 -62.50 -18.75 -21.47
CA ALA A 455 -62.23 -18.53 -22.88
C ALA A 455 -61.39 -17.26 -23.10
N ASP A 456 -61.73 -16.16 -22.42
CA ASP A 456 -60.98 -14.90 -22.47
C ASP A 456 -59.53 -15.08 -21.96
N LYS A 457 -59.33 -15.83 -20.86
CA LYS A 457 -57.99 -16.12 -20.33
C LYS A 457 -57.16 -17.06 -21.22
N LYS A 458 -57.80 -18.01 -21.91
CA LYS A 458 -57.11 -18.85 -22.91
C LYS A 458 -56.61 -18.03 -24.09
N GLU A 459 -57.38 -17.03 -24.50
CA GLU A 459 -56.94 -16.07 -25.52
C GLU A 459 -55.75 -15.22 -25.02
N GLU A 460 -55.76 -14.80 -23.75
CA GLU A 460 -54.61 -14.12 -23.13
C GLU A 460 -53.36 -15.03 -23.08
N VAL A 461 -53.50 -16.31 -22.75
CA VAL A 461 -52.39 -17.28 -22.78
C VAL A 461 -51.82 -17.43 -24.19
N ALA A 462 -52.67 -17.55 -25.21
CA ALA A 462 -52.24 -17.65 -26.60
C ALA A 462 -51.49 -16.38 -27.07
N ALA A 463 -51.96 -15.20 -26.64
CA ALA A 463 -51.26 -13.94 -26.90
C ALA A 463 -49.88 -13.89 -26.22
N LEU A 464 -49.77 -14.39 -24.99
CA LEU A 464 -48.49 -14.46 -24.26
C LEU A 464 -47.52 -15.49 -24.88
N ASP A 465 -48.01 -16.63 -25.38
CA ASP A 465 -47.17 -17.61 -26.08
C ASP A 465 -46.65 -17.06 -27.42
N LYS A 466 -47.47 -16.28 -28.15
CA LYS A 466 -47.03 -15.56 -29.34
C LYS A 466 -45.92 -14.55 -29.01
N ALA A 467 -46.13 -13.73 -27.97
CA ALA A 467 -45.12 -12.77 -27.52
C ALA A 467 -43.82 -13.45 -27.08
N LEU A 468 -43.88 -14.60 -26.39
CA LEU A 468 -42.70 -15.38 -26.03
C LEU A 468 -41.93 -15.87 -27.26
N LYS A 469 -42.63 -16.33 -28.30
CA LYS A 469 -42.00 -16.79 -29.53
C LYS A 469 -41.26 -15.64 -30.25
N GLU A 470 -41.89 -14.48 -30.36
CA GLU A 470 -41.30 -13.28 -30.97
C GLU A 470 -40.06 -12.78 -30.20
N LEU A 471 -40.12 -12.78 -28.86
CA LEU A 471 -38.97 -12.44 -28.02
C LEU A 471 -37.83 -13.46 -28.15
N GLN A 472 -38.16 -14.76 -28.24
CA GLN A 472 -37.17 -15.83 -28.39
C GLN A 472 -36.47 -15.77 -29.77
N GLU A 473 -37.21 -15.45 -30.83
CA GLU A 473 -36.65 -15.21 -32.16
C GLU A 473 -35.72 -13.99 -32.18
N SER A 474 -36.09 -12.92 -31.48
CA SER A 474 -35.26 -11.73 -31.32
C SER A 474 -33.94 -12.03 -30.61
N VAL A 475 -33.94 -12.91 -29.61
CA VAL A 475 -32.72 -13.40 -28.95
C VAL A 475 -31.86 -14.23 -29.90
N ASN A 476 -32.45 -15.09 -30.73
CA ASN A 476 -31.71 -15.93 -31.66
C ASN A 476 -31.03 -15.10 -32.77
N LYS A 477 -31.66 -14.01 -33.23
CA LYS A 477 -31.05 -13.06 -34.17
C LYS A 477 -29.82 -12.35 -33.60
N LEU A 478 -29.71 -12.23 -32.29
CA LEU A 478 -28.53 -11.64 -31.62
C LEU A 478 -27.39 -12.63 -31.39
N LYS A 479 -27.61 -13.94 -31.61
CA LYS A 479 -26.58 -14.99 -31.52
C LYS A 479 -25.80 -15.20 -32.81
N GLN A 480 -26.38 -14.82 -33.94
CA GLN A 480 -25.72 -14.72 -35.25
C GLN A 480 -24.95 -13.40 -35.33
#